data_AF-A0A8D0L616-F1
#
_entry.id   AF-A0A8D0L616-F1
#
_cell.length_a   1.000
_cell.length_b   1.000
_cell.length_c   1.000
_cell.angle_alpha   90.00
_cell.angle_beta   90.00
_cell.angle_gamma   90.00
#
_symmetry.space_group_name_H-M   'P 1'
#
loop_
_entity.id
_entity.type
_entity.pdbx_description
1 polymer ?
#
loop_
_entity_poly.entity_id
_entity_poly.type
_entity_poly.pdbx_seq_one_letter_code
_entity_poly.pdbx_strand_id
1 'polypeptide(L)' 'MAVLETRPELVGKRFLCVWGSGGEEPSESGRWRAGVIRAVSHRDSHSLELAVYVEFDDLEWE' A
#
# COMPACT_ATOMS: atom_id res chain seq x y z
N MET A 1 -5.60 30.70 2.95
CA MET A 1 -4.76 29.88 3.85
C MET A 1 -4.81 28.46 3.31
N ALA A 2 -3.86 28.08 2.45
CA ALA A 2 -3.81 26.72 1.91
C ALA A 2 -3.43 25.76 3.05
N VAL A 3 -4.24 24.73 3.24
CA VAL A 3 -3.99 23.63 4.18
C VAL A 3 -2.60 23.09 3.88
N LEU A 4 -1.76 22.99 4.91
CA LEU A 4 -0.48 22.29 4.83
C LEU A 4 -0.73 20.96 4.14
N GLU A 5 -0.34 20.86 2.87
CA GLU A 5 -0.19 19.61 2.14
C GLU A 5 0.95 18.87 2.82
N THR A 6 0.67 18.33 4.00
CA THR A 6 1.58 17.44 4.70
C THR A 6 1.69 16.22 3.79
N ARG A 7 2.68 16.24 2.90
CA ARG A 7 3.08 15.08 2.07
C ARG A 7 3.15 13.90 3.03
N PRO A 8 2.20 12.96 2.99
CA PRO A 8 2.16 11.93 4.00
C PRO A 8 3.38 11.05 3.81
N GLU A 9 4.28 11.02 4.80
CA GLU A 9 5.37 10.04 4.81
C GLU A 9 4.75 8.64 4.75
N LEU A 10 4.96 7.94 3.64
CA LEU A 10 4.43 6.59 3.45
C LEU A 10 5.22 5.57 4.26
N VAL A 11 6.51 5.81 4.46
CA VAL A 11 7.39 4.95 5.26
C VAL A 11 6.88 4.86 6.70
N GLY A 12 6.80 3.64 7.23
CA GLY A 12 6.28 3.35 8.57
C GLY A 12 4.75 3.26 8.63
N LYS A 13 4.02 3.60 7.56
CA LYS A 13 2.57 3.44 7.52
C LYS A 13 2.17 1.98 7.24
N ARG A 14 1.01 1.60 7.80
CA ARG A 14 0.38 0.31 7.50
C ARG A 14 -0.37 0.37 6.17
N PHE A 15 -0.38 -0.74 5.46
CA PHE A 15 -1.16 -0.91 4.23
C PHE A 15 -1.97 -2.20 4.28
N LEU A 16 -2.96 -2.29 3.40
CA LEU A 16 -3.80 -3.47 3.19
C LEU A 16 -3.86 -3.74 1.68
N CYS A 17 -3.31 -4.86 1.25
CA CYS A 17 -3.34 -5.34 -0.13
C CYS A 17 -4.53 -6.27 -0.33
N VAL A 18 -5.26 -6.08 -1.42
CA VAL A 18 -6.36 -6.96 -1.82
C VAL A 18 -5.92 -7.72 -3.07
N TRP A 19 -5.79 -9.03 -2.96
CA TRP A 19 -5.52 -9.92 -4.09
C TRP A 19 -6.81 -10.64 -4.50
N GLY A 20 -7.36 -10.25 -5.64
CA GLY A 20 -8.53 -10.87 -6.27
C GLY A 20 -8.21 -11.27 -7.71
N SER A 21 -8.57 -12.49 -8.09
CA SER A 21 -8.49 -12.93 -9.48
C SER A 21 -9.61 -12.28 -10.27
N GLY A 22 -9.34 -11.14 -10.90
CA GLY A 22 -10.22 -10.54 -11.91
C GLY A 22 -10.77 -9.18 -11.52
N GLY A 23 -9.99 -8.14 -11.80
CA GLY A 23 -10.39 -6.87 -12.41
C GLY A 23 -11.38 -5.92 -11.72
N GLU A 24 -12.34 -6.39 -10.95
CA GLU A 24 -13.52 -5.59 -10.64
C GLU A 24 -14.10 -6.06 -9.31
N GLU A 25 -14.04 -5.15 -8.33
CA GLU A 25 -14.47 -5.26 -6.94
C GLU A 25 -13.60 -6.08 -5.95
N PRO A 26 -13.32 -5.52 -4.75
CA PRO A 26 -12.85 -6.30 -3.63
C PRO A 26 -13.97 -7.25 -3.22
N SER A 27 -13.98 -8.45 -3.78
CA SER A 27 -14.88 -9.50 -3.30
C SER A 27 -14.65 -9.69 -1.80
N GLU A 28 -15.71 -9.88 -1.03
CA GLU A 28 -15.62 -10.31 0.38
C GLU A 28 -14.82 -11.62 0.53
N SER A 29 -14.64 -12.36 -0.57
CA SER A 29 -13.84 -13.58 -0.70
C SER A 29 -12.41 -13.35 -1.24
N GLY A 30 -12.02 -12.11 -1.52
CA GLY A 30 -10.66 -11.77 -1.94
C GLY A 30 -9.65 -12.10 -0.84
N ARG A 31 -8.40 -12.38 -1.20
CA ARG A 31 -7.34 -12.62 -0.20
C ARG A 31 -6.74 -11.27 0.19
N TRP A 32 -6.92 -10.88 1.45
CA TRP A 32 -6.41 -9.63 1.99
C TRP A 32 -5.10 -9.88 2.72
N ARG A 33 -4.14 -8.96 2.58
CA ARG A 33 -2.87 -9.03 3.31
C ARG A 33 -2.43 -7.66 3.80
N ALA A 34 -2.22 -7.55 5.11
CA ALA A 34 -1.72 -6.34 5.73
C ALA A 34 -0.18 -6.34 5.83
N GLY A 35 0.39 -5.15 6.01
CA GLY A 35 1.82 -5.00 6.26
C GLY A 35 2.22 -3.56 6.55
N VAL A 36 3.53 -3.32 6.57
CA VAL A 36 4.16 -2.00 6.77
C VAL A 36 5.01 -1.60 5.57
N ILE A 37 4.97 -0.31 5.22
CA ILE A 37 5.83 0.27 4.20
C ILE A 37 7.20 0.56 4.81
N ARG A 38 8.26 0.00 4.22
CA ARG A 38 9.64 0.14 4.70
C ARG A 38 10.43 1.17 3.91
N ALA A 39 10.16 1.30 2.61
CA ALA A 39 10.78 2.31 1.77
C ALA A 39 9.90 2.67 0.56
N VAL A 40 10.13 3.85 -0.02
CA VAL A 40 9.48 4.33 -1.26
C VAL A 40 10.52 4.92 -2.21
N SER A 41 10.34 4.72 -3.52
CA SER A 41 11.24 5.28 -4.53
C SER A 41 11.06 6.78 -4.74
N HIS A 42 9.84 7.29 -4.52
CA HIS A 42 9.47 8.69 -4.70
C HIS A 42 8.79 9.25 -3.46
N ARG A 43 9.08 10.52 -3.14
CA ARG A 43 8.35 11.28 -2.11
C ARG A 43 6.93 11.66 -2.56
N ASP A 44 6.71 11.66 -3.87
CA ASP A 44 5.43 11.99 -4.46
C ASP A 44 4.57 10.73 -4.60
N SER A 45 3.42 10.71 -3.92
CA SER A 45 2.51 9.57 -3.93
C SER A 45 1.69 9.45 -5.23
N HIS A 46 1.70 10.48 -6.08
CA HIS A 46 1.01 10.49 -7.38
C HIS A 46 1.94 10.17 -8.55
N SER A 47 3.23 9.95 -8.28
CA SER A 47 4.17 9.50 -9.30
C SER A 47 3.75 8.16 -9.87
N LEU A 48 3.62 8.08 -11.19
CA LEU A 48 3.33 6.84 -11.91
C LEU A 48 4.47 5.81 -11.79
N GLU A 49 5.67 6.27 -11.43
CA GLU A 49 6.85 5.43 -11.18
C GLU A 49 7.09 5.17 -9.69
N LEU A 50 6.09 5.43 -8.84
CA LEU A 50 6.16 5.11 -7.42
C LEU A 50 6.28 3.60 -7.24
N ALA A 51 7.36 3.18 -6.60
CA ALA A 51 7.59 1.82 -6.14
C ALA A 51 7.66 1.83 -4.61
N VAL A 52 7.04 0.83 -3.99
CA VAL A 52 6.94 0.71 -2.54
C VAL A 52 7.54 -0.62 -2.12
N TYR A 53 8.53 -0.58 -1.23
CA TYR A 53 9.05 -1.76 -0.58
C TYR A 53 8.29 -2.00 0.72
N VAL A 54 7.67 -3.16 0.84
CA VAL A 54 6.76 -3.52 1.93
C VAL A 54 7.22 -4.78 2.65
N GLU A 55 6.91 -4.83 3.94
CA GLU A 55 6.99 -6.03 4.76
C GLU A 55 5.56 -6.43 5.11
N PHE A 56 5.17 -7.66 4.83
CA PHE A 56 3.83 -8.17 5.17
C PHE A 56 3.80 -8.66 6.62
N ASP A 57 2.64 -8.53 7.28
CA ASP A 57 2.46 -8.91 8.69
C ASP A 57 2.58 -10.44 8.91
N ASP A 58 2.29 -11.27 7.90
CA ASP A 58 2.19 -12.73 8.03
C ASP A 58 3.05 -13.50 7.01
N LEU A 59 3.66 -14.60 7.48
CA LEU A 59 4.48 -15.53 6.71
C LEU A 59 3.57 -16.59 6.06
N GLU A 60 3.78 -16.79 4.77
CA GLU A 60 3.25 -17.89 3.94
C GLU A 60 1.78 -17.76 3.46
N TRP A 61 1.57 -18.25 2.25
CA TRP A 61 0.25 -18.42 1.63
C TRP A 61 -0.20 -19.84 1.96
N GLU A 62 -1.33 -20.02 2.66
CA GLU A 62 -2.04 -21.32 2.68
C GLU A 62 -2.78 -21.56 1.35
#